data_AF-A0AAE3AJP6-F1
#
_entry.id   AF-A0AAE3AJP6-F1
#
_cell.length_a   1.000
_cell.length_b   1.000
_cell.length_c   1.000
_cell.angle_alpha   90.00
_cell.angle_beta   90.00
_cell.angle_gamma   90.00
#
_symmetry.space_group_name_H-M   'P 1'
#
loop_
_entity.id
_entity.type
_entity.pdbx_description
1 polymer ?
#
loop_
_entity_poly.entity_id
_entity_poly.type
_entity_poly.pdbx_seq_one_letter_code
_entity_poly.pdbx_strand_id
1 'polypeptide(L)'
;MNIVILDLEWNGAYSRRLHGFINEIIEFGAVKLDAQLNITDRFSCFVKPQVTKKISAVISDLTNITDANLLDARPYMQVMSRFKKWAGDCVIATWGTSDILALIENCRYFGGGETVPFLQRYVDLQQYVEKRLDEDGKEQLGLSKAAELLSIDDGALDHHRALDDSVLSAMVLERIYTKDTFRPFIQDCKDPEFYRRITFKTTYICDVNSPLIEKEHLHFTCEKCGGEAKRRGKWTVKNKSLRSTFKCEKCGYEFCGQLRVKQKYEGIIVSRKSIPLPKIEKPRRAENADIADMRLTIKENGVGLLTFKAWENIPYLTHCFSTRIGGVSEEEFAAMNLGFNRGDSDENVKENFRLIAQAANIPVENITAGAQDHHTNVRRVTIKNAGTGIWKPKDMESVDGLVTDEPNLPLLIYAADCVPLYFYDPIHHAIGLSHAGWRGTVNGMAKATVEKMQEEFDTRPEDLLAAIGPSIAKECFEVDAPCAEEFLALPDSDKFVTNDGNGKFHVDLWACNRAFLLGAGVLPEHITTGGVCTMCNSDLLFSHRVTRGKRGSNAGFLMLREQNA
;
A
#
# COMPACT_ATOMS: atom_id res chain seq x y z
N MET A 1 3.71 -12.64 -46.58
CA MET A 1 4.41 -12.90 -45.31
C MET A 1 3.33 -13.43 -44.39
N ASN A 2 3.47 -14.66 -43.89
CA ASN A 2 2.44 -15.22 -43.03
C ASN A 2 2.68 -14.73 -41.61
N ILE A 3 1.63 -14.21 -40.98
CA ILE A 3 1.66 -13.73 -39.59
C ILE A 3 0.83 -14.69 -38.77
N VAL A 4 1.32 -15.07 -37.59
CA VAL A 4 0.54 -15.80 -36.60
C VAL A 4 0.38 -14.88 -35.41
N ILE A 5 -0.86 -14.54 -35.10
CA ILE A 5 -1.18 -13.82 -33.87
C ILE A 5 -1.48 -14.86 -32.81
N LEU A 6 -0.74 -14.81 -31.72
CA LEU A 6 -0.77 -15.73 -30.60
C LEU A 6 -1.17 -14.98 -29.34
N ASP A 7 -1.97 -15.63 -28.54
CA ASP A 7 -2.34 -15.22 -27.19
C ASP A 7 -2.40 -16.47 -26.29
N LEU A 8 -2.16 -16.28 -25.00
CA LEU A 8 -2.03 -17.36 -24.03
C LEU A 8 -2.77 -17.01 -22.74
N GLU A 9 -3.48 -17.98 -22.19
CA GLU A 9 -3.96 -17.90 -20.81
C GLU A 9 -3.08 -18.72 -19.88
N TRP A 10 -2.85 -18.23 -18.66
CA TRP A 10 -2.02 -18.90 -17.66
C TRP A 10 -2.59 -18.81 -16.24
N ASN A 11 -2.22 -19.78 -15.41
CA ASN A 11 -2.52 -19.82 -13.99
C ASN A 11 -1.25 -19.54 -13.16
N GLY A 12 -1.37 -18.66 -12.16
CA GLY A 12 -0.30 -18.40 -11.19
C GLY A 12 -0.07 -19.59 -10.27
N ALA A 13 1.03 -20.31 -10.48
CA ALA A 13 1.30 -21.59 -9.85
C ALA A 13 2.52 -21.53 -8.91
N TYR A 14 2.36 -21.86 -7.62
CA TYR A 14 3.52 -21.96 -6.72
C TYR A 14 4.33 -23.23 -7.00
N SER A 15 5.54 -23.05 -7.50
CA SER A 15 6.47 -24.13 -7.79
C SER A 15 7.43 -24.34 -6.62
N ARG A 16 7.35 -25.52 -5.99
CA ARG A 16 8.32 -25.96 -4.97
C ARG A 16 9.76 -26.01 -5.51
N ARG A 17 9.92 -26.31 -6.79
CA ARG A 17 11.24 -26.39 -7.45
C ARG A 17 11.91 -25.02 -7.62
N LEU A 18 11.12 -23.97 -7.81
CA LEU A 18 11.65 -22.60 -7.96
C LEU A 18 11.67 -21.84 -6.63
N HIS A 19 11.05 -22.40 -5.58
CA HIS A 19 10.70 -21.67 -4.37
C HIS A 19 9.98 -20.34 -4.68
N GLY A 20 9.07 -20.36 -5.66
CA GLY A 20 8.40 -19.16 -6.18
C GLY A 20 7.26 -19.49 -7.14
N PHE A 21 6.54 -18.46 -7.59
CA PHE A 21 5.45 -18.59 -8.54
C PHE A 21 5.94 -18.64 -9.98
N ILE A 22 5.22 -19.38 -10.83
CA ILE A 22 5.36 -19.43 -12.28
C ILE A 22 4.00 -19.15 -12.93
N ASN A 23 3.99 -18.47 -14.07
CA ASN A 23 2.80 -18.32 -14.89
C ASN A 23 2.63 -19.58 -15.76
N GLU A 24 1.99 -20.61 -15.21
CA GLU A 24 1.81 -21.90 -15.90
C GLU A 24 0.74 -21.76 -17.00
N ILE A 25 1.13 -21.91 -18.27
CA ILE A 25 0.21 -21.74 -19.40
C ILE A 25 -0.86 -22.85 -19.40
N ILE A 26 -2.12 -22.46 -19.57
CA ILE A 26 -3.30 -23.34 -19.56
C ILE A 26 -4.09 -23.32 -20.88
N GLU A 27 -3.95 -22.30 -21.73
CA GLU A 27 -4.56 -22.25 -23.07
C GLU A 27 -3.61 -21.63 -24.08
N PHE A 28 -3.59 -22.18 -25.29
CA PHE A 28 -3.04 -21.55 -26.49
C PHE A 28 -4.18 -21.16 -27.40
N GLY A 29 -4.24 -19.89 -27.81
CA GLY A 29 -5.11 -19.40 -28.87
C GLY A 29 -4.29 -18.68 -29.93
N ALA A 30 -4.55 -18.96 -31.20
CA ALA A 30 -3.86 -18.27 -32.27
C ALA A 30 -4.63 -18.27 -33.58
N VAL A 31 -4.39 -17.25 -34.40
CA VAL A 31 -4.91 -17.15 -35.77
C VAL A 31 -3.77 -16.96 -36.77
N LYS A 32 -3.88 -17.60 -37.93
CA LYS A 32 -2.92 -17.49 -39.02
C LYS A 32 -3.45 -16.59 -40.11
N LEU A 33 -2.67 -15.56 -40.45
CA LEU A 33 -3.01 -14.55 -41.44
C LEU A 33 -2.21 -14.76 -42.72
N ASP A 34 -2.87 -14.62 -43.87
CA ASP A 34 -2.22 -14.54 -45.18
C ASP A 34 -1.59 -13.15 -45.43
N ALA A 35 -1.10 -12.92 -46.65
CA ALA A 35 -0.48 -11.65 -47.02
C ALA A 35 -1.48 -10.48 -47.13
N GLN A 36 -2.78 -10.78 -47.18
CA GLN A 36 -3.89 -9.84 -47.21
C GLN A 36 -4.54 -9.67 -45.83
N LEU A 37 -3.96 -10.30 -44.79
CA LEU A 37 -4.47 -10.34 -43.42
C LEU A 37 -5.78 -11.12 -43.22
N ASN A 38 -6.18 -11.96 -44.17
CA ASN A 38 -7.31 -12.85 -43.97
C ASN A 38 -6.91 -14.00 -43.03
N ILE A 39 -7.79 -14.34 -42.09
CA ILE A 39 -7.63 -15.52 -41.23
C ILE A 39 -7.79 -16.78 -42.10
N THR A 40 -6.70 -17.51 -42.28
CA THR A 40 -6.64 -18.75 -43.06
C THR A 40 -6.82 -20.01 -42.20
N ASP A 41 -6.48 -19.93 -40.92
CA ASP A 41 -6.47 -21.08 -40.02
C ASP A 41 -6.49 -20.61 -38.55
N ARG A 42 -6.95 -21.48 -37.65
CA ARG A 42 -7.08 -21.21 -36.21
C ARG A 42 -6.47 -22.33 -35.39
N PHE A 43 -5.81 -21.99 -34.30
CA PHE A 43 -5.28 -22.94 -33.33
C PHE A 43 -5.85 -22.62 -31.95
N SER A 44 -6.51 -23.61 -31.35
CA SER A 44 -6.91 -23.56 -29.94
C SER A 44 -6.57 -24.87 -29.28
N CYS A 45 -5.92 -24.80 -28.12
CA CYS A 45 -5.54 -25.99 -27.38
C CYS A 45 -5.35 -25.68 -25.89
N PHE A 46 -6.05 -26.42 -25.03
CA PHE A 46 -5.74 -26.44 -23.62
C PHE A 46 -4.41 -27.14 -23.32
N VAL A 47 -3.74 -26.63 -22.30
CA VAL A 47 -2.49 -27.15 -21.75
C VAL A 47 -2.76 -27.71 -20.36
N LYS A 48 -2.31 -28.95 -20.12
CA LYS A 48 -2.50 -29.63 -18.85
C LYS A 48 -1.60 -29.03 -17.77
N PRO A 49 -2.13 -28.54 -16.64
CA PRO A 49 -1.33 -28.12 -15.50
C PRO A 49 -0.52 -29.29 -14.93
N GLN A 50 0.74 -29.03 -14.63
CA GLN A 50 1.72 -29.96 -14.09
C GLN A 50 2.35 -29.46 -12.77
N VAL A 51 2.25 -28.16 -12.47
CA VAL A 51 2.77 -27.56 -11.23
C VAL A 51 1.71 -27.53 -10.13
N THR A 52 0.51 -27.01 -10.43
CA THR A 52 -0.61 -27.03 -9.48
C THR A 52 -1.76 -27.88 -10.01
N LYS A 53 -2.53 -28.50 -9.10
CA LYS A 53 -3.63 -29.40 -9.45
C LYS A 53 -4.99 -28.69 -9.60
N LYS A 54 -5.06 -27.40 -9.30
CA LYS A 54 -6.31 -26.62 -9.32
C LYS A 54 -6.04 -25.24 -9.89
N ILE A 55 -6.91 -24.78 -10.77
CA ILE A 55 -6.94 -23.40 -11.23
C ILE A 55 -7.41 -22.51 -10.07
N SER A 56 -6.83 -21.31 -9.94
CA SER A 56 -7.30 -20.34 -8.96
C SER A 56 -8.68 -19.80 -9.36
N ALA A 57 -9.54 -19.54 -8.38
CA ALA A 57 -10.89 -19.01 -8.63
C ALA A 57 -10.86 -17.73 -9.48
N VAL A 58 -9.92 -16.83 -9.19
CA VAL A 58 -9.71 -15.58 -9.94
C VAL A 58 -9.48 -15.82 -11.43
N ILE A 59 -8.60 -16.78 -11.79
CA ILE A 59 -8.31 -17.09 -13.20
C ILE A 59 -9.49 -17.83 -13.84
N SER A 60 -10.17 -18.70 -13.10
CA SER A 60 -11.37 -19.39 -13.59
C SER A 60 -12.50 -18.40 -13.89
N ASP A 61 -12.69 -17.39 -13.05
CA ASP A 61 -13.72 -16.36 -13.22
C ASP A 61 -13.37 -15.40 -14.36
N LEU A 62 -12.08 -15.11 -14.55
CA LEU A 62 -11.61 -14.22 -15.62
C LEU A 62 -11.69 -14.88 -17.00
N THR A 63 -11.24 -16.14 -17.11
CA THR A 63 -11.03 -16.82 -18.40
C THR A 63 -12.15 -17.80 -18.75
N ASN A 64 -13.08 -18.06 -17.83
CA ASN A 64 -14.05 -19.16 -17.91
C ASN A 64 -13.42 -20.57 -18.06
N ILE A 65 -12.11 -20.72 -17.83
CA ILE A 65 -11.41 -22.00 -17.89
C ILE A 65 -11.51 -22.69 -16.52
N THR A 66 -12.12 -23.87 -16.50
CA THR A 66 -12.29 -24.68 -15.29
C THR A 66 -11.37 -25.91 -15.28
N ASP A 67 -11.19 -26.52 -14.12
CA ASP A 67 -10.46 -27.80 -13.98
C ASP A 67 -11.02 -28.89 -14.94
N ALA A 68 -12.33 -28.84 -15.26
CA ALA A 68 -12.97 -29.78 -16.17
C ALA A 68 -12.49 -29.62 -17.63
N ASN A 69 -12.21 -28.38 -18.07
CA ASN A 69 -11.67 -28.11 -19.41
C ASN A 69 -10.26 -28.70 -19.57
N LEU A 70 -9.52 -28.85 -18.46
CA LEU A 70 -8.12 -29.27 -18.46
C LEU A 70 -7.90 -30.78 -18.21
N LEU A 71 -8.95 -31.55 -17.92
CA LEU A 71 -8.86 -32.99 -17.61
C LEU A 71 -8.15 -33.79 -18.73
N ASP A 72 -8.57 -33.55 -19.97
CA ASP A 72 -8.07 -34.21 -21.18
C ASP A 72 -7.04 -33.35 -21.96
N ALA A 73 -6.58 -32.25 -21.34
CA ALA A 73 -5.59 -31.38 -21.95
C ALA A 73 -4.24 -32.08 -22.12
N ARG A 74 -3.41 -31.55 -23.02
CA ARG A 74 -2.10 -32.13 -23.35
C ARG A 74 -0.98 -31.49 -22.54
N PRO A 75 0.09 -32.22 -22.19
CA PRO A 75 1.27 -31.64 -21.57
C PRO A 75 1.87 -30.52 -22.43
N TYR A 76 2.44 -29.50 -21.79
CA TYR A 76 2.99 -28.30 -22.43
C TYR A 76 3.90 -28.62 -23.64
N MET A 77 4.86 -29.53 -23.48
CA MET A 77 5.80 -29.89 -24.55
C MET A 77 5.12 -30.50 -25.79
N GLN A 78 3.98 -31.18 -25.63
CA GLN A 78 3.22 -31.71 -26.76
C GLN A 78 2.46 -30.59 -27.48
N VAL A 79 1.89 -29.64 -26.74
CA VAL A 79 1.22 -28.47 -27.32
C VAL A 79 2.21 -27.62 -28.10
N MET A 80 3.40 -27.37 -27.54
CA MET A 80 4.50 -26.68 -28.21
C MET A 80 4.91 -27.32 -29.54
N SER A 81 5.04 -28.65 -29.57
CA SER A 81 5.37 -29.39 -30.80
C SER A 81 4.28 -29.26 -31.87
N ARG A 82 3.00 -29.37 -31.46
CA ARG A 82 1.85 -29.17 -32.36
C ARG A 82 1.78 -27.75 -32.90
N PHE A 83 1.93 -26.76 -32.03
CA PHE A 83 1.92 -25.35 -32.40
C PHE A 83 3.04 -25.04 -33.39
N LYS A 84 4.28 -25.49 -33.12
CA LYS A 84 5.42 -25.34 -34.03
C LYS A 84 5.12 -25.90 -35.43
N LYS A 85 4.55 -27.11 -35.51
CA LYS A 85 4.17 -27.73 -36.79
C LYS A 85 3.06 -26.94 -37.50
N TRP A 86 2.09 -26.45 -36.75
CA TRP A 86 0.95 -25.69 -37.28
C TRP A 86 1.36 -24.29 -37.76
N ALA A 87 2.19 -23.57 -37.00
CA ALA A 87 2.63 -22.21 -37.31
C ALA A 87 3.56 -22.17 -38.53
N GLY A 88 4.47 -23.14 -38.66
CA GLY A 88 5.43 -23.19 -39.76
C GLY A 88 6.40 -22.01 -39.74
N ASP A 89 6.89 -21.59 -40.92
CA ASP A 89 7.68 -20.37 -41.05
C ASP A 89 6.77 -19.14 -41.12
N CYS A 90 6.77 -18.34 -40.06
CA CYS A 90 5.91 -17.17 -39.92
C CYS A 90 6.59 -16.08 -39.09
N VAL A 91 5.92 -14.93 -39.00
CA VAL A 91 6.17 -13.92 -37.97
C VAL A 91 5.16 -14.15 -36.85
N ILE A 92 5.63 -14.44 -35.64
CA ILE A 92 4.77 -14.51 -34.46
C ILE A 92 4.50 -13.08 -33.99
N ALA A 93 3.25 -12.78 -33.66
CA ALA A 93 2.83 -11.51 -33.10
C ALA A 93 1.96 -11.78 -31.87
N THR A 94 2.11 -10.97 -30.83
CA THR A 94 1.28 -11.02 -29.62
C THR A 94 0.85 -9.59 -29.31
N TRP A 95 -0.21 -9.39 -28.52
CA TRP A 95 -0.62 -8.03 -28.19
C TRP A 95 0.50 -7.29 -27.44
N GLY A 96 1.11 -7.91 -26.42
CA GLY A 96 2.30 -7.38 -25.76
C GLY A 96 3.33 -8.47 -25.43
N THR A 97 4.41 -8.11 -24.74
CA THR A 97 5.50 -9.07 -24.42
C THR A 97 5.14 -10.18 -23.43
N SER A 98 3.99 -10.09 -22.74
CA SER A 98 3.62 -11.00 -21.65
C SER A 98 3.56 -12.46 -22.09
N ASP A 99 2.95 -12.76 -23.23
CA ASP A 99 2.84 -14.12 -23.78
C ASP A 99 4.21 -14.73 -24.10
N ILE A 100 5.11 -13.92 -24.68
CA ILE A 100 6.47 -14.36 -24.98
C ILE A 100 7.24 -14.63 -23.69
N LEU A 101 7.07 -13.79 -22.66
CA LEU A 101 7.69 -14.02 -21.36
C LEU A 101 7.17 -15.30 -20.70
N ALA A 102 5.86 -15.56 -20.77
CA ALA A 102 5.25 -16.80 -20.29
C ALA A 102 5.80 -18.01 -21.06
N LEU A 103 5.92 -17.95 -22.39
CA LEU A 103 6.52 -19.01 -23.20
C LEU A 103 7.97 -19.29 -22.81
N ILE A 104 8.77 -18.24 -22.61
CA ILE A 104 10.18 -18.38 -22.19
C ILE A 104 10.25 -19.05 -20.81
N GLU A 105 9.45 -18.58 -19.85
CA GLU A 105 9.41 -19.13 -18.50
C GLU A 105 9.00 -20.62 -18.52
N ASN A 106 7.96 -20.98 -19.27
CA ASN A 106 7.49 -22.37 -19.38
C ASN A 106 8.47 -23.25 -20.17
N CYS A 107 9.13 -22.73 -21.20
CA CYS A 107 10.22 -23.44 -21.92
C CYS A 107 11.38 -23.78 -20.98
N ARG A 108 11.83 -22.80 -20.17
CA ARG A 108 12.87 -23.02 -19.15
C ARG A 108 12.41 -24.05 -18.12
N TYR A 109 11.17 -23.95 -17.67
CA TYR A 109 10.62 -24.82 -16.64
C TYR A 109 10.45 -26.27 -17.12
N PHE A 110 9.72 -26.50 -18.20
CA PHE A 110 9.34 -27.85 -18.64
C PHE A 110 10.35 -28.48 -19.61
N GLY A 111 11.04 -27.67 -20.41
CA GLY A 111 11.97 -28.13 -21.45
C GLY A 111 13.45 -27.90 -21.12
N GLY A 112 13.77 -27.09 -20.11
CA GLY A 112 15.15 -26.69 -19.78
C GLY A 112 15.81 -25.76 -20.80
N GLY A 113 15.04 -25.26 -21.77
CA GLY A 113 15.54 -24.39 -22.83
C GLY A 113 15.43 -22.91 -22.48
N GLU A 114 16.45 -22.13 -22.83
CA GLU A 114 16.47 -20.67 -22.64
C GLU A 114 15.75 -19.90 -23.77
N THR A 115 15.33 -20.60 -24.83
CA THR A 115 14.72 -20.03 -26.03
C THR A 115 13.43 -20.76 -26.41
N VAL A 116 12.55 -20.09 -27.17
CA VAL A 116 11.28 -20.65 -27.64
C VAL A 116 11.50 -21.34 -29.01
N PRO A 117 11.30 -22.66 -29.15
CA PRO A 117 11.76 -23.43 -30.33
C PRO A 117 11.16 -23.07 -31.69
N PHE A 118 10.05 -22.33 -31.74
CA PHE A 118 9.39 -21.88 -32.98
C PHE A 118 9.53 -20.37 -33.22
N LEU A 119 10.02 -19.62 -32.22
CA LEU A 119 10.06 -18.16 -32.27
C LEU A 119 11.30 -17.70 -33.06
N GLN A 120 11.12 -17.51 -34.36
CA GLN A 120 12.18 -17.04 -35.26
C GLN A 120 12.10 -15.54 -35.50
N ARG A 121 10.88 -15.02 -35.64
CA ARG A 121 10.57 -13.61 -35.87
C ARG A 121 9.40 -13.22 -34.98
N TYR A 122 9.51 -12.08 -34.32
CA TYR A 122 8.51 -11.61 -33.36
C TYR A 122 8.13 -10.15 -33.59
N VAL A 123 6.85 -9.82 -33.37
CA VAL A 123 6.35 -8.44 -33.33
C VAL A 123 5.52 -8.23 -32.07
N ASP A 124 5.78 -7.13 -31.38
CA ASP A 124 4.92 -6.60 -30.32
C ASP A 124 3.86 -5.70 -30.97
N LEU A 125 2.60 -6.15 -31.00
CA LEU A 125 1.54 -5.43 -31.70
C LEU A 125 1.14 -4.15 -30.96
N GLN A 126 1.13 -4.14 -29.64
CA GLN A 126 0.85 -2.96 -28.82
C GLN A 126 1.81 -1.84 -29.18
N GLN A 127 3.12 -2.12 -29.23
CA GLN A 127 4.13 -1.13 -29.61
C GLN A 127 3.90 -0.58 -31.03
N TYR A 128 3.51 -1.45 -31.98
CA TYR A 128 3.19 -1.03 -33.34
C TYR A 128 1.94 -0.13 -33.38
N VAL A 129 0.88 -0.53 -32.69
CA VAL A 129 -0.41 0.19 -32.64
C VAL A 129 -0.24 1.55 -31.99
N GLU A 130 0.41 1.63 -30.82
CA GLU A 130 0.69 2.88 -30.11
C GLU A 130 1.44 3.87 -31.03
N LYS A 131 2.44 3.38 -31.78
CA LYS A 131 3.17 4.21 -32.73
C LYS A 131 2.32 4.69 -33.90
N ARG A 132 1.33 3.90 -34.33
CA ARG A 132 0.44 4.24 -35.44
C ARG A 132 -0.66 5.23 -35.05
N LEU A 133 -1.09 5.20 -33.78
CA LEU A 133 -2.15 6.06 -33.25
C LEU A 133 -1.64 7.38 -32.64
N ASP A 134 -0.32 7.63 -32.66
CA ASP A 134 0.34 8.83 -32.12
C ASP A 134 0.06 9.07 -30.62
N GLU A 135 -0.17 7.98 -29.88
CA GLU A 135 -0.30 8.03 -28.43
C GLU A 135 1.08 8.27 -27.80
N ASP A 136 1.24 9.44 -27.18
CA ASP A 136 2.40 9.74 -26.33
C ASP A 136 2.43 8.70 -25.21
N GLY A 137 3.41 7.79 -25.23
CA GLY A 137 3.54 6.59 -24.37
C GLY A 137 3.65 6.82 -22.85
N LYS A 138 2.68 7.54 -22.27
CA LYS A 138 2.46 7.77 -20.84
C LYS A 138 1.66 6.62 -20.21
N GLU A 139 0.80 5.96 -20.99
CA GLU A 139 0.01 4.80 -20.58
C GLU A 139 0.07 3.70 -21.66
N GLN A 140 0.10 2.42 -21.25
CA GLN A 140 0.07 1.28 -22.18
C GLN A 140 -1.33 1.13 -22.76
N LEU A 141 -1.42 0.95 -24.08
CA LEU A 141 -2.69 0.77 -24.77
C LEU A 141 -3.16 -0.70 -24.70
N GLY A 142 -4.15 -0.99 -23.87
CA GLY A 142 -4.80 -2.30 -23.80
C GLY A 142 -5.55 -2.67 -25.09
N LEU A 143 -5.75 -3.97 -25.33
CA LEU A 143 -6.38 -4.48 -26.55
C LEU A 143 -7.81 -3.95 -26.75
N SER A 144 -8.66 -4.04 -25.72
CA SER A 144 -10.04 -3.54 -25.80
C SER A 144 -10.11 -2.03 -26.07
N LYS A 145 -9.21 -1.24 -25.44
CA LYS A 145 -9.12 0.21 -25.69
C LYS A 145 -8.67 0.50 -27.12
N ALA A 146 -7.74 -0.28 -27.68
CA ALA A 146 -7.35 -0.14 -29.07
C ALA A 146 -8.48 -0.50 -30.05
N ALA A 147 -9.25 -1.55 -29.75
CA ALA A 147 -10.42 -1.94 -30.54
C ALA A 147 -11.48 -0.83 -30.54
N GLU A 148 -11.78 -0.25 -29.38
CA GLU A 148 -12.69 0.89 -29.22
C GLU A 148 -12.23 2.10 -30.06
N LEU A 149 -10.96 2.50 -29.94
CA LEU A 149 -10.40 3.63 -30.71
C LEU A 149 -10.48 3.43 -32.22
N LEU A 150 -10.44 2.18 -32.68
CA LEU A 150 -10.54 1.82 -34.09
C LEU A 150 -11.97 1.52 -34.54
N SER A 151 -12.95 1.69 -33.63
CA SER A 151 -14.37 1.41 -33.87
C SER A 151 -14.60 -0.02 -34.37
N ILE A 152 -13.93 -0.98 -33.75
CA ILE A 152 -14.08 -2.40 -34.02
C ILE A 152 -15.20 -2.93 -33.12
N ASP A 153 -16.19 -3.58 -33.73
CA ASP A 153 -17.26 -4.26 -33.00
C ASP A 153 -16.78 -5.66 -32.60
N ASP A 154 -16.65 -5.90 -31.30
CA ASP A 154 -16.18 -7.14 -30.68
C ASP A 154 -17.28 -7.88 -29.90
N GLY A 155 -18.55 -7.45 -29.99
CA GLY A 155 -19.65 -7.94 -29.14
C GLY A 155 -20.02 -9.44 -29.26
N ALA A 156 -19.31 -10.21 -30.10
CA ALA A 156 -19.43 -11.66 -30.24
C ALA A 156 -18.20 -12.44 -29.75
N LEU A 157 -17.16 -11.77 -29.25
CA LEU A 157 -15.92 -12.36 -28.74
C LEU A 157 -15.95 -12.44 -27.22
N ASP A 158 -15.48 -13.54 -26.66
CA ASP A 158 -15.32 -13.71 -25.22
C ASP A 158 -13.94 -13.18 -24.82
N HIS A 159 -13.89 -11.98 -24.23
CA HIS A 159 -12.63 -11.40 -23.74
C HIS A 159 -11.99 -12.33 -22.70
N HIS A 160 -10.66 -12.45 -22.70
CA HIS A 160 -9.90 -13.38 -21.84
C HIS A 160 -10.04 -14.86 -22.24
N ARG A 161 -10.36 -15.09 -23.51
CA ARG A 161 -10.14 -16.36 -24.20
C ARG A 161 -9.06 -16.15 -25.25
N ALA A 162 -7.98 -16.93 -25.14
CA ALA A 162 -6.81 -16.74 -25.98
C ALA A 162 -7.11 -16.73 -27.50
N LEU A 163 -8.05 -17.55 -27.97
CA LEU A 163 -8.38 -17.56 -29.40
C LEU A 163 -9.09 -16.28 -29.82
N ASP A 164 -9.99 -15.77 -28.98
CA ASP A 164 -10.81 -14.61 -29.30
C ASP A 164 -9.97 -13.32 -29.20
N ASP A 165 -9.07 -13.23 -28.22
CA ASP A 165 -8.12 -12.12 -28.12
C ASP A 165 -7.10 -12.11 -29.29
N SER A 166 -6.72 -13.30 -29.79
CA SER A 166 -5.95 -13.41 -31.03
C SER A 166 -6.72 -12.90 -32.27
N VAL A 167 -8.04 -13.13 -32.33
CA VAL A 167 -8.90 -12.64 -33.41
C VAL A 167 -9.06 -11.13 -33.33
N LEU A 168 -9.34 -10.60 -32.13
CA LEU A 168 -9.49 -9.17 -31.91
C LEU A 168 -8.19 -8.43 -32.27
N SER A 169 -7.04 -8.98 -31.87
CA SER A 169 -5.73 -8.47 -32.27
C SER A 169 -5.52 -8.49 -33.79
N ALA A 170 -6.05 -9.49 -34.50
CA ALA A 170 -6.03 -9.54 -35.96
C ALA A 170 -6.88 -8.45 -36.60
N MET A 171 -8.08 -8.21 -36.07
CA MET A 171 -8.98 -7.15 -36.53
C MET A 171 -8.36 -5.76 -36.32
N VAL A 172 -7.71 -5.56 -35.17
CA VAL A 172 -6.95 -4.33 -34.90
C VAL A 172 -5.83 -4.15 -35.92
N LEU A 173 -5.03 -5.19 -36.15
CA LEU A 173 -3.93 -5.14 -37.12
C LEU A 173 -4.44 -4.83 -38.52
N GLU A 174 -5.50 -5.49 -38.99
CA GLU A 174 -6.11 -5.27 -40.30
C GLU A 174 -6.44 -3.79 -40.55
N ARG A 175 -6.89 -3.08 -39.51
CA ARG A 175 -7.30 -1.68 -39.62
C ARG A 175 -6.15 -0.70 -39.84
N ILE A 176 -4.97 -0.99 -39.30
CA ILE A 176 -3.85 -0.04 -39.24
C ILE A 176 -2.61 -0.48 -40.03
N TYR A 177 -2.59 -1.73 -40.50
CA TYR A 177 -1.45 -2.36 -41.12
C TYR A 177 -1.04 -1.68 -42.42
N THR A 178 0.24 -1.33 -42.50
CA THR A 178 0.91 -1.12 -43.78
C THR A 178 2.26 -1.81 -43.77
N LYS A 179 2.57 -2.52 -44.85
CA LYS A 179 3.77 -3.37 -44.94
C LYS A 179 5.07 -2.62 -44.58
N ASP A 180 5.20 -1.39 -45.06
CA ASP A 180 6.41 -0.59 -44.86
C ASP A 180 6.55 -0.08 -43.43
N THR A 181 5.45 0.20 -42.72
CA THR A 181 5.49 0.62 -41.31
C THR A 181 5.58 -0.55 -40.35
N PHE A 182 5.08 -1.73 -40.73
CA PHE A 182 5.10 -2.93 -39.89
C PHE A 182 6.48 -3.60 -39.88
N ARG A 183 7.16 -3.64 -41.03
CA ARG A 183 8.44 -4.34 -41.18
C ARG A 183 9.53 -3.93 -40.16
N PRO A 184 9.71 -2.65 -39.79
CA PRO A 184 10.67 -2.24 -38.77
C PRO A 184 10.44 -2.81 -37.36
N PHE A 185 9.22 -3.26 -37.05
CA PHE A 185 8.88 -3.84 -35.74
C PHE A 185 9.17 -5.34 -35.64
N ILE A 186 9.55 -5.98 -36.76
CA ILE A 186 9.90 -7.40 -36.78
C ILE A 186 11.28 -7.58 -36.16
N GLN A 187 11.30 -8.22 -34.99
CA GLN A 187 12.50 -8.58 -34.26
C GLN A 187 13.04 -9.95 -34.72
N ASP A 188 14.36 -10.07 -34.84
CA ASP A 188 15.02 -11.37 -35.08
C ASP A 188 15.26 -12.09 -33.76
N CYS A 189 14.51 -13.16 -33.51
CA CYS A 189 14.59 -13.93 -32.28
C CYS A 189 15.70 -14.99 -32.32
N LYS A 190 16.42 -15.14 -33.44
CA LYS A 190 17.63 -15.97 -33.49
C LYS A 190 18.82 -15.28 -32.84
N ASP A 191 18.79 -13.94 -32.74
CA ASP A 191 19.80 -13.19 -32.01
C ASP A 191 19.62 -13.42 -30.49
N PRO A 192 20.63 -13.95 -29.78
CA PRO A 192 20.58 -14.09 -28.33
C PRO A 192 20.30 -12.78 -27.58
N GLU A 193 20.59 -11.62 -28.16
CA GLU A 193 20.24 -10.31 -27.61
C GLU A 193 18.73 -10.14 -27.40
N PHE A 194 17.90 -10.74 -28.25
CA PHE A 194 16.45 -10.69 -28.10
C PHE A 194 16.01 -11.20 -26.72
N TYR A 195 16.49 -12.40 -26.35
CA TYR A 195 16.16 -13.04 -25.08
C TYR A 195 16.74 -12.28 -23.89
N ARG A 196 17.98 -11.76 -24.01
CA ARG A 196 18.59 -10.94 -22.97
C ARG A 196 17.78 -9.67 -22.69
N ARG A 197 17.34 -8.98 -23.75
CA ARG A 197 16.55 -7.75 -23.66
C ARG A 197 15.16 -8.00 -23.09
N ILE A 198 14.41 -8.95 -23.66
CA ILE A 198 13.01 -9.16 -23.28
C ILE A 198 12.89 -9.68 -21.85
N THR A 199 13.83 -10.52 -21.38
CA THR A 199 13.79 -11.08 -20.03
C THR A 199 14.40 -10.18 -18.95
N PHE A 200 14.91 -9.00 -19.33
CA PHE A 200 15.54 -8.09 -18.39
C PHE A 200 14.51 -7.47 -17.44
N LYS A 201 14.65 -7.76 -16.14
CA LYS A 201 13.79 -7.16 -15.10
C LYS A 201 14.31 -5.78 -14.72
N THR A 202 13.46 -4.77 -14.86
CA THR A 202 13.78 -3.41 -14.42
C THR A 202 14.03 -3.39 -12.91
N THR A 203 15.19 -2.92 -12.49
CA THR A 203 15.56 -2.78 -11.07
C THR A 203 15.74 -1.30 -10.69
N TYR A 204 15.89 -1.03 -9.39
CA TYR A 204 16.11 0.32 -8.88
C TYR A 204 17.49 0.41 -8.24
N ILE A 205 18.30 1.36 -8.69
CA ILE A 205 19.62 1.59 -8.13
C ILE A 205 19.45 2.48 -6.90
N CYS A 206 19.67 1.88 -5.73
CA CYS A 206 19.49 2.52 -4.43
C CYS A 206 20.82 2.74 -3.68
N ASP A 207 21.95 2.42 -4.31
CA ASP A 207 23.28 2.78 -3.81
C ASP A 207 23.76 4.05 -4.51
N VAL A 208 24.01 5.09 -3.74
CA VAL A 208 24.49 6.38 -4.25
C VAL A 208 25.89 6.28 -4.88
N ASN A 209 26.69 5.29 -4.48
CA ASN A 209 28.04 5.08 -4.99
C ASN A 209 28.07 4.10 -6.17
N SER A 210 26.91 3.69 -6.68
CA SER A 210 26.84 2.85 -7.87
C SER A 210 27.59 3.52 -9.02
N PRO A 211 28.42 2.77 -9.78
CA PRO A 211 29.15 3.34 -10.93
C PRO A 211 28.21 3.84 -12.04
N LEU A 212 26.94 3.43 -12.01
CA LEU A 212 25.90 3.89 -12.92
C LEU A 212 25.37 5.29 -12.54
N ILE A 213 25.61 5.76 -11.31
CA ILE A 213 25.19 7.09 -10.87
C ILE A 213 26.33 8.09 -11.11
N GLU A 214 26.21 8.84 -12.19
CA GLU A 214 27.11 9.96 -12.48
C GLU A 214 26.93 11.13 -11.51
N LYS A 215 27.98 11.95 -11.37
CA LYS A 215 27.98 13.12 -10.48
C LYS A 215 26.86 14.11 -10.80
N GLU A 216 26.51 14.27 -12.07
CA GLU A 216 25.45 15.16 -12.52
C GLU A 216 24.06 14.71 -12.06
N HIS A 217 23.83 13.40 -11.88
CA HIS A 217 22.57 12.88 -11.35
C HIS A 217 22.34 13.30 -9.88
N LEU A 218 23.42 13.55 -9.14
CA LEU A 218 23.37 13.98 -7.74
C LEU A 218 23.11 15.49 -7.59
N HIS A 219 23.03 16.21 -8.71
CA HIS A 219 22.87 17.65 -8.76
C HIS A 219 21.40 18.07 -8.72
N PHE A 220 21.09 19.08 -7.92
CA PHE A 220 19.75 19.64 -7.75
C PHE A 220 19.78 21.15 -7.86
N THR A 221 18.79 21.71 -8.54
CA THR A 221 18.57 23.16 -8.64
C THR A 221 17.39 23.57 -7.76
N CYS A 222 17.40 24.83 -7.33
CA CYS A 222 16.35 25.40 -6.52
C CYS A 222 15.09 25.66 -7.36
N GLU A 223 13.98 25.05 -6.99
CA GLU A 223 12.69 25.26 -7.67
C GLU A 223 12.15 26.69 -7.55
N LYS A 224 12.59 27.46 -6.54
CA LYS A 224 12.12 28.84 -6.33
C LYS A 224 12.84 29.90 -7.18
N CYS A 225 14.12 29.70 -7.47
CA CYS A 225 14.93 30.75 -8.11
C CYS A 225 15.86 30.24 -9.21
N GLY A 226 15.81 28.94 -9.53
CA GLY A 226 16.69 28.27 -10.49
C GLY A 226 18.16 28.17 -10.06
N GLY A 227 18.53 28.74 -8.90
CA GLY A 227 19.90 28.80 -8.43
C GLY A 227 20.41 27.45 -7.93
N GLU A 228 21.74 27.36 -7.85
CA GLU A 228 22.44 26.16 -7.41
C GLU A 228 22.09 25.77 -5.97
N ALA A 229 21.95 24.46 -5.72
CA ALA A 229 21.64 23.93 -4.40
C ALA A 229 22.70 22.93 -3.93
N LYS A 230 23.21 23.17 -2.72
CA LYS A 230 24.27 22.33 -2.14
C LYS A 230 23.68 21.39 -1.11
N ARG A 231 24.07 20.12 -1.20
CA ARG A 231 23.68 19.08 -0.23
C ARG A 231 24.13 19.47 1.19
N ARG A 232 23.28 19.21 2.18
CA ARG A 232 23.53 19.45 3.61
C ARG A 232 23.46 18.15 4.41
N GLY A 233 22.61 17.21 4.02
CA GLY A 233 22.43 15.92 4.69
C GLY A 233 23.24 14.78 4.07
N LYS A 234 23.23 13.62 4.73
CA LYS A 234 23.67 12.35 4.12
C LYS A 234 22.63 11.84 3.12
N TRP A 235 23.03 10.93 2.24
CA TRP A 235 22.10 10.21 1.38
C TRP A 235 21.41 9.11 2.18
N THR A 236 20.11 8.94 1.96
CA THR A 236 19.28 7.92 2.60
C THR A 236 18.37 7.27 1.57
N VAL A 237 18.01 6.00 1.76
CA VAL A 237 17.11 5.28 0.87
C VAL A 237 15.70 5.29 1.44
N LYS A 238 14.72 5.74 0.66
CA LYS A 238 13.28 5.69 1.00
C LYS A 238 12.46 5.40 -0.25
N ASN A 239 11.58 4.41 -0.21
CA ASN A 239 10.66 4.04 -1.31
C ASN A 239 11.37 3.91 -2.69
N LYS A 240 12.44 3.10 -2.73
CA LYS A 240 13.26 2.86 -3.94
C LYS A 240 13.81 4.16 -4.55
N SER A 241 14.18 5.13 -3.70
CA SER A 241 14.78 6.40 -4.10
C SER A 241 15.81 6.87 -3.09
N LEU A 242 16.86 7.53 -3.59
CA LEU A 242 17.88 8.21 -2.81
C LEU A 242 17.38 9.61 -2.44
N ARG A 243 17.56 10.01 -1.18
CA ARG A 243 17.12 11.31 -0.67
C ARG A 243 18.18 11.99 0.17
N SER A 244 18.26 13.31 0.05
CA SER A 244 19.08 14.15 0.93
C SER A 244 18.49 15.56 1.08
N THR A 245 18.95 16.32 2.07
CA THR A 245 18.58 17.73 2.22
C THR A 245 19.54 18.62 1.43
N PHE A 246 18.99 19.64 0.80
CA PHE A 246 19.71 20.62 -0.01
C PHE A 246 19.32 22.04 0.44
N LYS A 247 20.27 22.96 0.33
CA LYS A 247 20.05 24.38 0.56
C LYS A 247 20.50 25.15 -0.67
N CYS A 248 19.62 25.98 -1.22
CA CYS A 248 19.95 26.88 -2.31
C CYS A 248 20.97 27.91 -1.84
N GLU A 249 22.07 28.05 -2.59
CA GLU A 249 23.13 29.02 -2.25
C GLU A 249 22.73 30.47 -2.57
N LYS A 250 21.76 30.67 -3.48
CA LYS A 250 21.27 32.00 -3.88
C LYS A 250 20.21 32.58 -2.94
N CYS A 251 19.18 31.78 -2.59
CA CYS A 251 18.03 32.28 -1.81
C CYS A 251 17.88 31.62 -0.43
N GLY A 252 18.77 30.69 -0.07
CA GLY A 252 18.73 29.99 1.21
C GLY A 252 17.59 28.97 1.34
N TYR A 253 16.75 28.78 0.32
CA TYR A 253 15.64 27.84 0.37
C TYR A 253 16.11 26.40 0.59
N GLU A 254 15.52 25.74 1.58
CA GLU A 254 15.85 24.36 1.95
C GLU A 254 14.76 23.39 1.49
N PHE A 255 15.19 22.27 0.90
CA PHE A 255 14.32 21.24 0.35
C PHE A 255 14.99 19.86 0.46
N CYS A 256 14.20 18.80 0.32
CA CYS A 256 14.68 17.44 0.14
C CYS A 256 14.76 17.13 -1.35
N GLY A 257 15.95 16.79 -1.84
CA GLY A 257 16.15 16.28 -3.19
C GLY A 257 15.90 14.77 -3.20
N GLN A 258 14.99 14.31 -4.06
CA GLN A 258 14.73 12.91 -4.34
C GLN A 258 15.29 12.51 -5.69
N LEU A 259 16.14 11.50 -5.71
CA LEU A 259 16.72 10.88 -6.90
C LEU A 259 16.20 9.44 -7.04
N ARG A 260 15.57 9.12 -8.17
CA ARG A 260 15.12 7.77 -8.50
C ARG A 260 15.82 7.32 -9.78
N VAL A 261 16.54 6.21 -9.70
CA VAL A 261 17.28 5.64 -10.83
C VAL A 261 16.73 4.25 -11.13
N LYS A 262 16.08 4.10 -12.29
CA LYS A 262 15.57 2.82 -12.79
C LYS A 262 16.58 2.25 -13.78
N GLN A 263 17.07 1.04 -13.53
CA GLN A 263 17.92 0.33 -14.47
C GLN A 263 17.04 -0.47 -15.43
N LYS A 264 17.15 -0.15 -16.72
CA LYS A 264 16.56 -0.86 -17.85
C LYS A 264 17.68 -1.59 -18.61
N TYR A 265 17.31 -2.39 -19.62
CA TYR A 265 18.28 -3.11 -20.44
C TYR A 265 19.26 -2.16 -21.15
N GLU A 266 18.71 -1.14 -21.81
CA GLU A 266 19.47 -0.15 -22.61
C GLU A 266 20.24 0.89 -21.77
N GLY A 267 20.15 0.83 -20.44
CA GLY A 267 20.79 1.80 -19.55
C GLY A 267 19.90 2.23 -18.39
N ILE A 268 20.09 3.45 -17.89
CA ILE A 268 19.36 3.97 -16.73
C ILE A 268 18.41 5.10 -17.09
N ILE A 269 17.28 5.16 -16.38
CA ILE A 269 16.38 6.32 -16.38
C ILE A 269 16.49 7.00 -15.03
N VAL A 270 16.85 8.29 -15.06
CA VAL A 270 17.05 9.12 -13.87
C VAL A 270 15.91 10.13 -13.73
N SER A 271 15.30 10.18 -12.55
CA SER A 271 14.25 11.13 -12.18
C SER A 271 14.66 11.89 -10.94
N ARG A 272 14.55 13.22 -10.97
CA ARG A 272 14.83 14.13 -9.85
C ARG A 272 13.58 14.90 -9.44
N LYS A 273 13.37 15.07 -8.14
CA LYS A 273 12.26 15.87 -7.60
C LYS A 273 12.74 16.69 -6.41
N SER A 274 12.42 17.98 -6.41
CA SER A 274 12.56 18.87 -5.26
C SER A 274 11.30 18.76 -4.40
N ILE A 275 11.48 18.53 -3.10
CA ILE A 275 10.40 18.33 -2.15
C ILE A 275 10.58 19.34 -1.01
N PRO A 276 9.67 20.32 -0.84
CA PRO A 276 9.75 21.28 0.25
C PRO A 276 9.98 20.61 1.62
N LEU A 277 10.87 21.17 2.45
CA LEU A 277 10.92 20.73 3.84
C LEU A 277 9.65 21.19 4.58
N PRO A 278 9.10 20.35 5.46
CA PRO A 278 8.00 20.76 6.32
C PRO A 278 8.44 21.91 7.23
N LYS A 279 7.59 22.92 7.39
CA LYS A 279 7.76 23.91 8.47
C LYS A 279 7.21 23.30 9.75
N ILE A 280 8.03 23.22 10.78
CA ILE A 280 7.61 22.66 12.07
C ILE A 280 7.60 23.80 13.08
N GLU A 281 6.40 24.20 13.44
CA GLU A 281 6.16 25.30 14.37
C GLU A 281 6.18 24.79 15.81
N LYS A 282 6.59 25.63 16.75
CA LYS A 282 6.48 25.33 18.19
C LYS A 282 5.01 25.13 18.57
N PRO A 283 4.71 24.32 19.61
CA PRO A 283 3.35 24.16 20.07
C PRO A 283 2.76 25.51 20.49
N ARG A 284 1.48 25.72 20.21
CA ARG A 284 0.79 26.95 20.62
C ARG A 284 0.72 27.06 22.14
N ARG A 285 0.62 28.29 22.64
CA ARG A 285 0.08 28.52 23.98
C ARG A 285 -1.41 28.18 23.94
N ALA A 286 -1.90 27.42 24.90
CA ALA A 286 -3.31 27.08 24.99
C ALA A 286 -3.83 27.27 26.42
N GLU A 287 -5.12 27.52 26.49
CA GLU A 287 -5.92 27.60 27.71
C GLU A 287 -6.94 26.46 27.70
N ASN A 288 -7.67 26.29 28.82
CA ASN A 288 -8.74 25.32 28.88
C ASN A 288 -9.81 25.65 27.84
N ALA A 289 -10.16 24.67 27.01
CA ALA A 289 -11.10 24.89 25.91
C ALA A 289 -11.78 23.58 25.51
N ASP A 290 -12.99 23.69 25.00
CA ASP A 290 -13.65 22.61 24.29
C ASP A 290 -13.22 22.60 22.82
N ILE A 291 -12.85 21.42 22.31
CA ILE A 291 -12.46 21.21 20.91
C ILE A 291 -13.26 20.03 20.38
N ALA A 292 -14.27 20.32 19.55
CA ALA A 292 -15.28 19.34 19.16
C ALA A 292 -15.87 18.62 20.40
N ASP A 293 -15.86 17.29 20.44
CA ASP A 293 -16.40 16.48 21.53
C ASP A 293 -15.35 16.12 22.60
N MET A 294 -14.22 16.85 22.60
CA MET A 294 -13.18 16.73 23.62
C MET A 294 -12.99 18.03 24.40
N ARG A 295 -12.44 17.90 25.61
CA ARG A 295 -12.03 19.01 26.46
C ARG A 295 -10.51 19.03 26.56
N LEU A 296 -9.90 20.15 26.21
CA LEU A 296 -8.51 20.46 26.51
C LEU A 296 -8.41 21.03 27.92
N THR A 297 -7.63 20.39 28.77
CA THR A 297 -7.32 20.86 30.12
C THR A 297 -5.82 21.05 30.29
N ILE A 298 -5.40 22.25 30.67
CA ILE A 298 -4.06 22.57 31.13
C ILE A 298 -3.97 22.26 32.62
N LYS A 299 -3.10 21.33 32.98
CA LYS A 299 -2.87 20.91 34.37
C LYS A 299 -1.89 21.87 35.06
N GLU A 300 -1.79 21.75 36.39
CA GLU A 300 -0.94 22.63 37.21
C GLU A 300 0.54 22.60 36.80
N ASN A 301 1.04 21.45 36.32
CA ASN A 301 2.39 21.32 35.79
C ASN A 301 2.55 21.83 34.34
N GLY A 302 1.53 22.50 33.78
CA GLY A 302 1.54 23.10 32.44
C GLY A 302 1.24 22.14 31.29
N VAL A 303 1.02 20.86 31.56
CA VAL A 303 0.71 19.85 30.53
C VAL A 303 -0.73 19.97 30.06
N GLY A 304 -0.92 19.95 28.74
CA GLY A 304 -2.24 19.94 28.11
C GLY A 304 -2.72 18.53 27.78
N LEU A 305 -3.91 18.15 28.26
CA LEU A 305 -4.55 16.86 28.01
C LEU A 305 -5.90 17.02 27.32
N LEU A 306 -6.20 16.15 26.36
CA LEU A 306 -7.53 16.03 25.75
C LEU A 306 -8.31 14.87 26.37
N THR A 307 -9.53 15.10 26.83
CA THR A 307 -10.45 14.09 27.37
C THR A 307 -11.77 14.08 26.61
N PHE A 308 -12.39 12.92 26.40
CA PHE A 308 -13.74 12.84 25.84
C PHE A 308 -14.74 13.39 26.84
N LYS A 309 -15.57 14.38 26.42
CA LYS A 309 -16.59 14.98 27.30
C LYS A 309 -17.58 13.94 27.83
N ALA A 310 -17.96 12.99 26.98
CA ALA A 310 -18.89 11.91 27.33
C ALA A 310 -18.38 11.00 28.47
N TRP A 311 -17.07 10.96 28.71
CA TRP A 311 -16.45 10.03 29.67
C TRP A 311 -15.92 10.73 30.93
N GLU A 312 -15.98 12.07 31.03
CA GLU A 312 -15.41 12.84 32.15
C GLU A 312 -16.00 12.45 33.52
N ASN A 313 -17.25 11.99 33.52
CA ASN A 313 -17.98 11.63 34.73
C ASN A 313 -17.95 10.13 35.06
N ILE A 314 -17.11 9.33 34.38
CA ILE A 314 -16.95 7.90 34.69
C ILE A 314 -15.94 7.75 35.85
N PRO A 315 -16.39 7.42 37.08
CA PRO A 315 -15.57 7.54 38.29
C PRO A 315 -14.43 6.52 38.39
N TYR A 316 -14.47 5.45 37.60
CA TYR A 316 -13.46 4.38 37.61
C TYR A 316 -12.49 4.46 36.44
N LEU A 317 -12.63 5.46 35.58
CA LEU A 317 -11.84 5.59 34.37
C LEU A 317 -10.89 6.78 34.46
N THR A 318 -9.67 6.59 34.00
CA THR A 318 -8.75 7.65 33.63
C THR A 318 -8.43 7.48 32.15
N HIS A 319 -8.73 8.50 31.35
CA HIS A 319 -8.42 8.52 29.92
C HIS A 319 -7.86 9.86 29.52
N CYS A 320 -6.93 9.89 28.57
CA CYS A 320 -6.55 11.12 27.89
C CYS A 320 -5.84 10.84 26.57
N PHE A 321 -5.81 11.86 25.71
CA PHE A 321 -4.91 11.94 24.58
C PHE A 321 -3.92 13.08 24.81
N SER A 322 -2.63 12.81 24.65
CA SER A 322 -1.58 13.80 24.86
C SER A 322 -1.63 14.91 23.81
N THR A 323 -1.29 16.13 24.20
CA THR A 323 -0.98 17.22 23.26
C THR A 323 0.53 17.46 23.21
N ARG A 324 0.98 18.38 22.35
CA ARG A 324 2.38 18.84 22.29
C ARG A 324 2.78 19.75 23.46
N ILE A 325 1.84 20.14 24.33
CA ILE A 325 2.01 21.19 25.34
C ILE A 325 2.60 20.64 26.64
N GLY A 326 3.59 21.34 27.19
CA GLY A 326 4.13 21.10 28.53
C GLY A 326 5.23 20.04 28.63
N GLY A 327 5.85 19.65 27.50
CA GLY A 327 7.03 18.77 27.50
C GLY A 327 8.35 19.52 27.41
N VAL A 328 9.46 18.77 27.34
CA VAL A 328 10.83 19.30 27.37
C VAL A 328 11.58 19.19 26.03
N SER A 329 11.02 18.47 25.05
CA SER A 329 11.68 18.27 23.75
C SER A 329 11.70 19.55 22.91
N GLU A 330 12.64 19.61 21.96
CA GLU A 330 12.85 20.78 21.10
C GLU A 330 12.63 20.47 19.61
N GLU A 331 12.76 21.50 18.76
CA GLU A 331 12.69 21.39 17.29
C GLU A 331 11.44 20.63 16.78
N GLU A 332 11.61 19.61 15.93
CA GLU A 332 10.51 18.78 15.42
C GLU A 332 9.78 17.95 16.49
N PHE A 333 10.38 17.79 17.66
CA PHE A 333 9.85 17.04 18.80
C PHE A 333 9.17 17.97 19.81
N ALA A 334 9.18 19.28 19.58
CA ALA A 334 8.67 20.24 20.55
C ALA A 334 7.15 20.05 20.82
N ALA A 335 6.68 19.95 22.06
CA ALA A 335 7.45 19.82 23.31
C ALA A 335 7.25 18.46 24.00
N MET A 336 6.04 17.90 23.95
CA MET A 336 5.69 16.64 24.61
C MET A 336 5.85 15.42 23.68
N ASN A 337 7.07 15.12 23.26
CA ASN A 337 7.32 13.91 22.46
C ASN A 337 7.33 12.66 23.36
N LEU A 338 6.44 11.71 23.08
CA LEU A 338 6.38 10.42 23.78
C LEU A 338 6.98 9.26 22.96
N GLY A 339 7.50 9.52 21.76
CA GLY A 339 8.02 8.49 20.87
C GLY A 339 9.54 8.33 20.94
N PHE A 340 10.00 7.17 21.42
CA PHE A 340 11.41 6.75 21.34
C PHE A 340 11.87 6.50 19.89
N ASN A 341 13.19 6.51 19.67
CA ASN A 341 13.85 6.16 18.40
C ASN A 341 13.43 7.03 17.19
N ARG A 342 13.02 8.28 17.44
CA ARG A 342 12.64 9.24 16.37
C ARG A 342 13.69 10.32 16.09
N GLY A 343 14.76 10.38 16.90
CA GLY A 343 15.84 11.37 16.80
C GLY A 343 15.95 12.29 18.00
N ASP A 344 14.94 12.31 18.87
CA ASP A 344 14.99 12.95 20.19
C ASP A 344 15.81 12.13 21.18
N SER A 345 16.28 12.75 22.27
CA SER A 345 17.01 12.04 23.32
C SER A 345 16.06 11.18 24.18
N ASP A 346 16.55 10.02 24.61
CA ASP A 346 15.78 9.13 25.49
C ASP A 346 15.48 9.81 26.84
N GLU A 347 16.36 10.69 27.32
CA GLU A 347 16.15 11.49 28.51
C GLU A 347 14.94 12.42 28.39
N ASN A 348 14.81 13.14 27.27
CA ASN A 348 13.68 14.02 27.01
C ASN A 348 12.37 13.24 26.95
N VAL A 349 12.38 12.11 26.23
CA VAL A 349 11.18 11.27 26.09
C VAL A 349 10.76 10.69 27.43
N LYS A 350 11.70 10.18 28.24
CA LYS A 350 11.41 9.69 29.61
C LYS A 350 10.87 10.79 30.52
N GLU A 351 11.39 12.01 30.41
CA GLU A 351 10.89 13.14 31.20
C GLU A 351 9.47 13.55 30.78
N ASN A 352 9.19 13.57 29.48
CA ASN A 352 7.83 13.78 28.96
C ASN A 352 6.85 12.72 29.50
N PHE A 353 7.28 11.46 29.63
CA PHE A 353 6.48 10.41 30.29
C PHE A 353 6.17 10.72 31.75
N ARG A 354 7.13 11.26 32.53
CA ARG A 354 6.88 11.66 33.92
C ARG A 354 5.90 12.83 34.00
N LEU A 355 6.08 13.84 33.16
CA LEU A 355 5.24 15.04 33.13
C LEU A 355 3.79 14.71 32.77
N ILE A 356 3.57 13.88 31.75
CA ILE A 356 2.22 13.47 31.37
C ILE A 356 1.59 12.53 32.40
N ALA A 357 2.37 11.64 33.01
CA ALA A 357 1.86 10.73 34.03
C ALA A 357 1.39 11.50 35.28
N GLN A 358 2.14 12.51 35.71
CA GLN A 358 1.73 13.42 36.78
C GLN A 358 0.45 14.17 36.41
N ALA A 359 0.38 14.70 35.18
CA ALA A 359 -0.77 15.48 34.70
C ALA A 359 -2.06 14.64 34.61
N ALA A 360 -1.94 13.38 34.18
CA ALA A 360 -3.06 12.45 34.03
C ALA A 360 -3.36 11.65 35.32
N ASN A 361 -2.54 11.80 36.36
CA ASN A 361 -2.62 11.04 37.60
C ASN A 361 -2.59 9.51 37.37
N ILE A 362 -1.57 9.05 36.62
CA ILE A 362 -1.34 7.62 36.34
C ILE A 362 0.04 7.17 36.87
N PRO A 363 0.19 5.90 37.29
CA PRO A 363 1.48 5.35 37.72
C PRO A 363 2.44 5.20 36.53
N VAL A 364 3.41 6.11 36.45
CA VAL A 364 4.36 6.19 35.32
C VAL A 364 5.09 4.87 35.05
N GLU A 365 5.52 4.17 36.12
CA GLU A 365 6.27 2.92 36.03
C GLU A 365 5.44 1.76 35.46
N ASN A 366 4.10 1.88 35.53
CA ASN A 366 3.18 0.84 35.08
C ASN A 366 2.71 1.04 33.64
N ILE A 367 3.03 2.16 32.98
CA ILE A 367 2.58 2.43 31.61
C ILE A 367 3.04 1.30 30.68
N THR A 368 2.07 0.61 30.06
CA THR A 368 2.29 -0.54 29.20
C THR A 368 1.92 -0.17 27.77
N ALA A 369 2.88 -0.30 26.86
CA ALA A 369 2.73 0.02 25.45
C ALA A 369 2.84 -1.22 24.56
N GLY A 370 2.08 -1.23 23.48
CA GLY A 370 2.17 -2.26 22.43
C GLY A 370 3.40 -2.13 21.54
N ALA A 371 3.61 -3.14 20.71
CA ALA A 371 4.59 -3.15 19.62
C ALA A 371 3.88 -2.85 18.29
N GLN A 372 3.36 -1.63 18.14
CA GLN A 372 2.52 -1.25 17.00
C GLN A 372 3.26 -1.37 15.65
N ASP A 373 2.72 -2.19 14.75
CA ASP A 373 3.22 -2.38 13.39
C ASP A 373 2.11 -2.29 12.32
N HIS A 374 0.92 -1.80 12.72
CA HIS A 374 -0.26 -1.59 11.87
C HIS A 374 -0.99 -2.87 11.48
N HIS A 375 -0.85 -3.93 12.28
CA HIS A 375 -1.69 -5.12 12.21
C HIS A 375 -2.90 -5.00 13.15
N THR A 376 -3.64 -6.09 13.32
CA THR A 376 -4.85 -6.17 14.16
C THR A 376 -4.68 -7.03 15.41
N ASN A 377 -3.43 -7.20 15.86
CA ASN A 377 -3.12 -8.06 17.02
C ASN A 377 -3.46 -7.35 18.34
N VAL A 378 -4.36 -7.96 19.11
CA VAL A 378 -4.82 -7.46 20.42
C VAL A 378 -4.37 -8.42 21.53
N ARG A 379 -3.75 -7.89 22.59
CA ARG A 379 -3.19 -8.67 23.69
C ARG A 379 -3.83 -8.30 25.03
N ARG A 380 -4.20 -9.30 25.82
CA ARG A 380 -4.46 -9.08 27.25
C ARG A 380 -3.16 -8.84 28.01
N VAL A 381 -3.15 -7.78 28.82
CA VAL A 381 -2.04 -7.45 29.71
C VAL A 381 -2.48 -7.45 31.17
N THR A 382 -1.53 -7.74 32.04
CA THR A 382 -1.68 -7.77 33.51
C THR A 382 -0.56 -6.94 34.13
N ILE A 383 -0.55 -6.77 35.45
CA ILE A 383 0.50 -6.07 36.19
C ILE A 383 1.90 -6.67 35.94
N LYS A 384 1.98 -7.93 35.50
CA LYS A 384 3.25 -8.55 35.08
C LYS A 384 3.89 -7.82 33.89
N ASN A 385 3.07 -7.18 33.06
CA ASN A 385 3.48 -6.40 31.88
C ASN A 385 3.69 -4.90 32.19
N ALA A 386 3.56 -4.48 33.45
CA ALA A 386 3.77 -3.10 33.87
C ALA A 386 5.13 -2.58 33.38
N GLY A 387 5.11 -1.44 32.66
CA GLY A 387 6.31 -0.78 32.15
C GLY A 387 6.84 -1.29 30.80
N THR A 388 6.24 -2.35 30.23
CA THR A 388 6.64 -2.88 28.91
C THR A 388 6.54 -1.80 27.83
N GLY A 389 7.61 -1.65 27.06
CA GLY A 389 7.72 -0.70 25.95
C GLY A 389 8.18 0.71 26.36
N ILE A 390 8.22 1.03 27.66
CA ILE A 390 8.68 2.33 28.19
C ILE A 390 9.92 2.14 29.09
N TRP A 391 9.74 1.43 30.20
CA TRP A 391 10.76 1.18 31.22
C TRP A 391 11.39 -0.21 31.10
N LYS A 392 10.67 -1.13 30.46
CA LYS A 392 11.13 -2.46 30.08
C LYS A 392 11.13 -2.57 28.55
N PRO A 393 12.01 -3.40 27.96
CA PRO A 393 11.96 -3.69 26.54
C PRO A 393 10.60 -4.24 26.12
N LYS A 394 10.26 -4.07 24.83
CA LYS A 394 9.13 -4.77 24.23
C LYS A 394 9.38 -6.27 24.28
N ASP A 395 8.34 -7.03 24.64
CA ASP A 395 8.37 -8.49 24.79
C ASP A 395 7.69 -9.22 23.61
N MET A 396 7.17 -8.48 22.62
CA MET A 396 6.56 -8.99 21.40
C MET A 396 6.89 -8.11 20.20
N GLU A 397 6.79 -8.69 19.00
CA GLU A 397 7.09 -7.99 17.74
C GLU A 397 5.91 -7.16 17.20
N SER A 398 4.67 -7.66 17.36
CA SER A 398 3.46 -7.04 16.81
C SER A 398 2.31 -7.10 17.81
N VAL A 399 1.92 -5.93 18.33
CA VAL A 399 0.74 -5.73 19.18
C VAL A 399 0.23 -4.30 18.97
N ASP A 400 -0.91 -4.16 18.33
CA ASP A 400 -1.54 -2.86 18.04
C ASP A 400 -2.70 -2.55 19.01
N GLY A 401 -3.18 -3.52 19.78
CA GLY A 401 -4.21 -3.34 20.80
C GLY A 401 -3.87 -4.01 22.12
N LEU A 402 -4.30 -3.41 23.22
CA LEU A 402 -4.14 -3.93 24.57
C LEU A 402 -5.50 -3.96 25.26
N VAL A 403 -5.75 -4.98 26.07
CA VAL A 403 -6.94 -5.07 26.93
C VAL A 403 -6.57 -5.52 28.34
N THR A 404 -7.30 -5.06 29.35
CA THR A 404 -7.08 -5.45 30.76
C THR A 404 -8.31 -5.17 31.64
N ASP A 405 -8.45 -5.94 32.70
CA ASP A 405 -9.38 -5.76 33.82
C ASP A 405 -8.67 -5.34 35.12
N GLU A 406 -7.34 -5.17 35.09
CA GLU A 406 -6.57 -4.84 36.29
C GLU A 406 -6.48 -3.31 36.51
N PRO A 407 -6.81 -2.82 37.72
CA PRO A 407 -6.68 -1.40 38.04
C PRO A 407 -5.22 -0.96 38.13
N ASN A 408 -4.98 0.34 37.99
CA ASN A 408 -3.65 0.96 38.11
C ASN A 408 -2.62 0.45 37.06
N LEU A 409 -3.09 -0.09 35.93
CA LEU A 409 -2.29 -0.49 34.77
C LEU A 409 -2.63 0.39 33.54
N PRO A 410 -1.90 1.50 33.29
CA PRO A 410 -2.18 2.37 32.16
C PRO A 410 -1.80 1.71 30.83
N LEU A 411 -2.79 1.59 29.94
CA LEU A 411 -2.57 1.19 28.55
C LEU A 411 -2.13 2.42 27.74
N LEU A 412 -1.15 2.23 26.86
CA LEU A 412 -0.67 3.24 25.94
C LEU A 412 -0.71 2.75 24.49
N ILE A 413 -1.20 3.62 23.60
CA ILE A 413 -0.96 3.52 22.16
C ILE A 413 -0.38 4.83 21.63
N TYR A 414 0.61 4.75 20.74
CA TYR A 414 1.18 5.90 20.05
C TYR A 414 0.32 6.29 18.84
N ALA A 415 0.18 7.60 18.61
CA ALA A 415 -0.51 8.11 17.42
C ALA A 415 0.10 9.42 16.91
N ALA A 416 0.17 9.55 15.59
CA ALA A 416 0.15 10.86 14.93
C ALA A 416 -0.47 10.64 13.56
N ASP A 417 -1.73 11.05 13.43
CA ASP A 417 -2.67 10.78 12.33
C ASP A 417 -3.40 9.42 12.36
N CYS A 418 -2.84 8.36 12.94
CA CYS A 418 -3.57 7.08 13.09
C CYS A 418 -4.61 7.17 14.22
N VAL A 419 -5.67 6.36 14.15
CA VAL A 419 -6.84 6.44 15.03
C VAL A 419 -6.59 5.69 16.34
N PRO A 420 -6.59 6.36 17.51
CA PRO A 420 -6.68 5.69 18.81
C PRO A 420 -8.14 5.31 19.09
N LEU A 421 -8.40 4.04 19.40
CA LEU A 421 -9.74 3.55 19.76
C LEU A 421 -9.72 3.11 21.22
N TYR A 422 -10.67 3.62 22.00
CA TYR A 422 -10.82 3.39 23.43
C TYR A 422 -12.08 2.58 23.67
N PHE A 423 -12.02 1.66 24.61
CA PHE A 423 -13.11 0.74 24.94
C PHE A 423 -13.22 0.61 26.46
N TYR A 424 -14.45 0.68 26.98
CA TYR A 424 -14.72 0.47 28.39
C TYR A 424 -15.99 -0.36 28.55
N ASP A 425 -15.83 -1.53 29.18
CA ASP A 425 -16.91 -2.39 29.62
C ASP A 425 -17.31 -2.00 31.07
N PRO A 426 -18.48 -1.37 31.26
CA PRO A 426 -18.95 -0.97 32.59
C PRO A 426 -19.46 -2.13 33.44
N ILE A 427 -19.76 -3.30 32.85
CA ILE A 427 -20.31 -4.46 33.55
C ILE A 427 -19.18 -5.30 34.16
N HIS A 428 -18.18 -5.64 33.36
CA HIS A 428 -17.05 -6.46 33.80
C HIS A 428 -15.86 -5.64 34.28
N HIS A 429 -15.95 -4.30 34.20
CA HIS A 429 -14.86 -3.38 34.53
C HIS A 429 -13.56 -3.71 33.78
N ALA A 430 -13.67 -3.87 32.46
CA ALA A 430 -12.53 -4.10 31.57
C ALA A 430 -12.34 -2.92 30.62
N ILE A 431 -11.10 -2.68 30.19
CA ILE A 431 -10.74 -1.65 29.23
C ILE A 431 -9.97 -2.23 28.05
N GLY A 432 -10.10 -1.55 26.91
CA GLY A 432 -9.31 -1.80 25.71
C GLY A 432 -8.79 -0.51 25.11
N LEU A 433 -7.56 -0.54 24.60
CA LEU A 433 -6.97 0.58 23.87
C LEU A 433 -6.22 0.05 22.65
N SER A 434 -6.60 0.52 21.47
CA SER A 434 -6.00 0.05 20.22
C SER A 434 -5.62 1.16 19.25
N HIS A 435 -4.60 0.87 18.44
CA HIS A 435 -4.13 1.70 17.35
C HIS A 435 -4.67 1.20 16.01
N ALA A 436 -5.45 2.03 15.34
CA ALA A 436 -5.95 1.78 14.00
C ALA A 436 -5.37 2.81 13.02
N GLY A 437 -4.18 2.51 12.47
CA GLY A 437 -3.74 3.15 11.23
C GLY A 437 -4.64 2.76 10.07
N TRP A 438 -4.38 3.24 8.84
CA TRP A 438 -5.25 2.91 7.71
C TRP A 438 -5.33 1.39 7.45
N ARG A 439 -4.19 0.67 7.56
CA ARG A 439 -4.15 -0.81 7.46
C ARG A 439 -4.92 -1.50 8.58
N GLY A 440 -4.74 -1.06 9.82
CA GLY A 440 -5.51 -1.60 10.95
C GLY A 440 -7.00 -1.33 10.80
N THR A 441 -7.37 -0.14 10.30
CA THR A 441 -8.76 0.24 10.06
C THR A 441 -9.41 -0.65 9.01
N VAL A 442 -8.81 -0.77 7.82
CA VAL A 442 -9.40 -1.58 6.74
C VAL A 442 -9.49 -3.07 7.10
N ASN A 443 -8.57 -3.57 7.92
CA ASN A 443 -8.58 -4.94 8.43
C ASN A 443 -9.44 -5.12 9.70
N GLY A 444 -10.17 -4.10 10.14
CA GLY A 444 -11.15 -4.22 11.21
C GLY A 444 -10.58 -4.22 12.63
N MET A 445 -9.57 -3.40 12.94
CA MET A 445 -8.97 -3.31 14.29
C MET A 445 -9.99 -3.04 15.40
N ALA A 446 -10.99 -2.19 15.13
CA ALA A 446 -12.08 -1.93 16.07
C ALA A 446 -12.83 -3.21 16.43
N LYS A 447 -13.20 -4.01 15.42
CA LYS A 447 -13.87 -5.30 15.59
C LYS A 447 -12.96 -6.29 16.34
N ALA A 448 -11.69 -6.41 15.94
CA ALA A 448 -10.73 -7.31 16.59
C ALA A 448 -10.56 -7.00 18.09
N THR A 449 -10.63 -5.72 18.47
CA THR A 449 -10.54 -5.32 19.88
C THR A 449 -11.81 -5.68 20.65
N VAL A 450 -12.99 -5.47 20.07
CA VAL A 450 -14.27 -5.93 20.66
C VAL A 450 -14.23 -7.44 20.86
N GLU A 451 -13.92 -8.21 19.82
CA GLU A 451 -13.83 -9.69 19.89
C GLU A 451 -12.86 -10.15 20.98
N LYS A 452 -11.71 -9.47 21.15
CA LYS A 452 -10.76 -9.81 22.21
C LYS A 452 -11.30 -9.52 23.62
N MET A 453 -12.08 -8.45 23.78
CA MET A 453 -12.74 -8.16 25.06
C MET A 453 -13.85 -9.20 25.36
N GLN A 454 -14.59 -9.64 24.33
CA GLN A 454 -15.56 -10.74 24.47
C GLN A 454 -14.87 -12.03 24.93
N GLU A 455 -13.73 -12.37 24.29
CA GLU A 455 -12.96 -13.58 24.61
C GLU A 455 -12.39 -13.57 26.05
N GLU A 456 -11.88 -12.43 26.51
CA GLU A 456 -11.11 -12.35 27.76
C GLU A 456 -11.93 -12.00 29.01
N PHE A 457 -13.07 -11.32 28.83
CA PHE A 457 -13.87 -10.76 29.93
C PHE A 457 -15.37 -11.00 29.79
N ASP A 458 -15.81 -11.76 28.79
CA ASP A 458 -17.24 -11.96 28.47
C ASP A 458 -18.00 -10.65 28.18
N THR A 459 -17.27 -9.62 27.72
CA THR A 459 -17.85 -8.33 27.34
C THR A 459 -19.00 -8.51 26.35
N ARG A 460 -20.11 -7.81 26.60
CA ARG A 460 -21.24 -7.74 25.66
C ARG A 460 -21.13 -6.45 24.84
N PRO A 461 -21.05 -6.52 23.49
CA PRO A 461 -20.91 -5.33 22.65
C PRO A 461 -21.97 -4.26 22.90
N GLU A 462 -23.21 -4.65 23.20
CA GLU A 462 -24.30 -3.72 23.47
C GLU A 462 -24.12 -2.91 24.77
N ASP A 463 -23.34 -3.39 25.72
CA ASP A 463 -23.01 -2.68 26.97
C ASP A 463 -21.69 -1.89 26.85
N LEU A 464 -20.92 -2.14 25.80
CA LEU A 464 -19.57 -1.59 25.63
C LEU A 464 -19.63 -0.12 25.23
N LEU A 465 -18.88 0.73 25.96
CA LEU A 465 -18.65 2.12 25.57
C LEU A 465 -17.38 2.20 24.71
N ALA A 466 -17.48 2.82 23.54
CA ALA A 466 -16.36 2.99 22.62
C ALA A 466 -16.13 4.47 22.31
N ALA A 467 -14.87 4.88 22.18
CA ALA A 467 -14.51 6.22 21.73
C ALA A 467 -13.43 6.21 20.65
N ILE A 468 -13.63 7.02 19.62
CA ILE A 468 -12.71 7.25 18.50
C ILE A 468 -11.97 8.56 18.77
N GLY A 469 -10.67 8.49 19.08
CA GLY A 469 -9.90 9.65 19.51
C GLY A 469 -9.23 10.45 18.38
N PRO A 470 -8.44 11.48 18.74
CA PRO A 470 -7.84 12.40 17.79
C PRO A 470 -6.94 11.72 16.76
N SER A 471 -7.16 12.01 15.48
CA SER A 471 -6.40 11.46 14.36
C SER A 471 -6.61 12.31 13.09
N ILE A 472 -6.13 11.90 11.92
CA ILE A 472 -6.36 12.66 10.69
C ILE A 472 -7.83 12.52 10.23
N ALA A 473 -8.48 13.63 9.92
CA ALA A 473 -9.86 13.66 9.44
C ALA A 473 -9.93 13.39 7.93
N LYS A 474 -11.13 13.01 7.45
CA LYS A 474 -11.45 12.75 6.03
C LYS A 474 -10.92 13.83 5.09
N GLU A 475 -11.22 15.09 5.38
CA GLU A 475 -10.82 16.26 4.57
C GLU A 475 -9.30 16.40 4.41
N CYS A 476 -8.52 15.81 5.32
CA CYS A 476 -7.06 15.85 5.31
C CYS A 476 -6.41 14.54 4.85
N PHE A 477 -7.13 13.42 4.86
CA PHE A 477 -6.59 12.10 4.56
C PHE A 477 -6.78 11.71 3.09
N GLU A 478 -6.02 12.39 2.22
CA GLU A 478 -5.90 12.02 0.81
C GLU A 478 -5.00 10.78 0.66
N VAL A 479 -5.47 9.80 -0.11
CA VAL A 479 -4.77 8.55 -0.45
C VAL A 479 -4.77 8.32 -1.97
N ASP A 480 -3.90 7.43 -2.43
CA ASP A 480 -3.84 6.97 -3.82
C ASP A 480 -4.80 5.78 -4.06
N ALA A 481 -4.98 5.43 -5.34
CA ALA A 481 -5.89 4.36 -5.74
C ALA A 481 -5.63 3.02 -5.04
N PRO A 482 -4.38 2.51 -4.90
CA PRO A 482 -4.15 1.23 -4.24
C PRO A 482 -4.62 1.20 -2.78
N CYS A 483 -4.40 2.29 -2.03
CA CYS A 483 -4.91 2.39 -0.67
C CYS A 483 -6.43 2.50 -0.65
N ALA A 484 -7.02 3.30 -1.54
CA ALA A 484 -8.47 3.46 -1.64
C ALA A 484 -9.20 2.16 -2.01
N GLU A 485 -8.63 1.35 -2.91
CA GLU A 485 -9.16 0.06 -3.35
C GLU A 485 -9.39 -0.91 -2.18
N GLU A 486 -8.48 -0.95 -1.20
CA GLU A 486 -8.66 -1.77 0.00
C GLU A 486 -9.91 -1.34 0.79
N PHE A 487 -10.18 -0.04 0.90
CA PHE A 487 -11.39 0.48 1.57
C PHE A 487 -12.64 0.33 0.71
N LEU A 488 -12.54 0.48 -0.61
CA LEU A 488 -13.66 0.32 -1.55
C LEU A 488 -14.20 -1.12 -1.56
N ALA A 489 -13.34 -2.10 -1.25
CA ALA A 489 -13.72 -3.50 -1.10
C ALA A 489 -14.55 -3.80 0.16
N LEU A 490 -14.63 -2.87 1.12
CA LEU A 490 -15.47 -3.03 2.31
C LEU A 490 -16.95 -2.73 2.02
N PRO A 491 -17.88 -3.35 2.75
CA PRO A 491 -19.30 -2.98 2.71
C PRO A 491 -19.51 -1.50 3.08
N ASP A 492 -20.50 -0.87 2.44
CA ASP A 492 -20.86 0.54 2.67
C ASP A 492 -19.70 1.53 2.48
N SER A 493 -18.75 1.22 1.57
CA SER A 493 -17.57 2.04 1.34
C SER A 493 -17.89 3.46 0.86
N ASP A 494 -19.07 3.67 0.27
CA ASP A 494 -19.61 4.98 -0.08
C ASP A 494 -19.78 5.91 1.13
N LYS A 495 -19.91 5.37 2.35
CA LYS A 495 -20.05 6.15 3.58
C LYS A 495 -18.73 6.75 4.07
N PHE A 496 -17.60 6.16 3.69
CA PHE A 496 -16.28 6.55 4.20
C PHE A 496 -15.19 6.73 3.14
N VAL A 497 -15.47 6.52 1.86
CA VAL A 497 -14.57 6.82 0.75
C VAL A 497 -15.21 7.86 -0.16
N THR A 498 -14.43 8.85 -0.58
CA THR A 498 -14.86 9.86 -1.56
C THR A 498 -13.80 10.01 -2.63
N ASN A 499 -14.19 9.84 -3.90
CA ASN A 499 -13.34 10.05 -5.06
C ASN A 499 -13.40 11.53 -5.48
N ASP A 500 -12.26 12.17 -5.66
CA ASP A 500 -12.17 13.59 -6.05
C ASP A 500 -12.28 13.82 -7.56
N GLY A 501 -12.34 12.74 -8.36
CA GLY A 501 -12.42 12.78 -9.83
C GLY A 501 -11.08 13.01 -10.53
N ASN A 502 -9.99 13.21 -9.79
CA ASN A 502 -8.64 13.46 -10.31
C ASN A 502 -7.65 12.31 -9.99
N GLY A 503 -8.19 11.13 -9.66
CA GLY A 503 -7.40 9.97 -9.28
C GLY A 503 -6.92 9.99 -7.82
N LYS A 504 -7.52 10.83 -6.96
CA LYS A 504 -7.30 10.82 -5.51
C LYS A 504 -8.58 10.46 -4.77
N PHE A 505 -8.38 9.96 -3.56
CA PHE A 505 -9.46 9.55 -2.70
C PHE A 505 -9.27 10.13 -1.31
N HIS A 506 -10.37 10.47 -0.66
CA HIS A 506 -10.43 10.83 0.75
C HIS A 506 -11.07 9.69 1.53
N VAL A 507 -10.38 9.20 2.55
CA VAL A 507 -10.87 8.12 3.40
C VAL A 507 -11.18 8.66 4.79
N ASP A 508 -12.40 8.43 5.26
CA ASP A 508 -12.83 8.73 6.61
C ASP A 508 -12.57 7.54 7.53
N LEU A 509 -11.41 7.57 8.19
CA LEU A 509 -11.02 6.54 9.13
C LEU A 509 -11.94 6.49 10.36
N TRP A 510 -12.57 7.60 10.75
CA TRP A 510 -13.51 7.63 11.87
C TRP A 510 -14.80 6.92 11.50
N ALA A 511 -15.38 7.23 10.34
CA ALA A 511 -16.59 6.59 9.86
C ALA A 511 -16.38 5.09 9.60
N CYS A 512 -15.22 4.70 9.05
CA CYS A 512 -14.90 3.29 8.82
C CYS A 512 -14.78 2.50 10.15
N ASN A 513 -14.04 3.02 11.14
CA ASN A 513 -13.97 2.38 12.46
C ASN A 513 -15.35 2.37 13.15
N ARG A 514 -16.16 3.42 13.01
CA ARG A 514 -17.55 3.44 13.52
C ARG A 514 -18.40 2.35 12.88
N ALA A 515 -18.26 2.10 11.58
CA ALA A 515 -18.96 1.02 10.89
C ALA A 515 -18.55 -0.36 11.43
N PHE A 516 -17.26 -0.58 11.71
CA PHE A 516 -16.79 -1.81 12.36
C PHE A 516 -17.34 -1.99 13.77
N LEU A 517 -17.42 -0.92 14.58
CA LEU A 517 -18.01 -0.97 15.92
C LEU A 517 -19.49 -1.35 15.88
N LEU A 518 -20.26 -0.72 14.99
CA LEU A 518 -21.68 -1.04 14.79
C LEU A 518 -21.85 -2.48 14.30
N GLY A 519 -21.03 -2.93 13.35
CA GLY A 519 -21.04 -4.29 12.84
C GLY A 519 -20.65 -5.34 13.88
N ALA A 520 -19.89 -4.95 14.91
CA ALA A 520 -19.56 -5.80 16.06
C ALA A 520 -20.66 -5.81 17.15
N GLY A 521 -21.71 -5.00 17.01
CA GLY A 521 -22.86 -4.95 17.92
C GLY A 521 -22.82 -3.82 18.96
N VAL A 522 -21.84 -2.90 18.89
CA VAL A 522 -21.81 -1.73 19.78
C VAL A 522 -22.95 -0.78 19.44
N LEU A 523 -23.70 -0.32 20.45
CA LEU A 523 -24.85 0.56 20.24
C LEU A 523 -24.41 1.94 19.70
N PRO A 524 -25.15 2.54 18.76
CA PRO A 524 -24.83 3.86 18.19
C PRO A 524 -24.58 4.96 19.24
N GLU A 525 -25.38 4.97 20.30
CA GLU A 525 -25.32 5.90 21.44
C GLU A 525 -24.12 5.66 22.37
N HIS A 526 -23.50 4.49 22.30
CA HIS A 526 -22.30 4.13 23.06
C HIS A 526 -20.99 4.45 22.31
N ILE A 527 -21.07 4.95 21.07
CA ILE A 527 -19.91 5.30 20.25
C ILE A 527 -19.72 6.83 20.23
N THR A 528 -18.68 7.30 20.91
CA THR A 528 -18.26 8.72 20.90
C THR A 528 -17.16 8.96 19.87
N THR A 529 -17.23 10.04 19.09
CA THR A 529 -16.13 10.45 18.19
C THR A 529 -15.56 11.78 18.67
N GLY A 530 -14.27 11.85 19.00
CA GLY A 530 -13.67 13.07 19.55
C GLY A 530 -13.66 14.24 18.57
N GLY A 531 -13.60 13.98 17.26
CA GLY A 531 -13.72 15.01 16.22
C GLY A 531 -12.53 15.97 16.09
N VAL A 532 -11.37 15.62 16.66
CA VAL A 532 -10.16 16.48 16.62
C VAL A 532 -9.19 15.99 15.56
N CYS A 533 -9.03 16.77 14.49
CA CYS A 533 -8.08 16.47 13.41
C CYS A 533 -6.64 16.81 13.81
N THR A 534 -5.71 15.85 13.77
CA THR A 534 -4.28 16.07 14.06
C THR A 534 -3.60 16.99 13.05
N MET A 535 -4.02 16.95 11.78
CA MET A 535 -3.47 17.79 10.73
C MET A 535 -3.96 19.25 10.85
N CYS A 536 -5.25 19.47 11.09
CA CYS A 536 -5.78 20.84 11.27
C CYS A 536 -5.29 21.49 12.57
N ASN A 537 -5.02 20.68 13.59
CA ASN A 537 -4.54 21.15 14.89
C ASN A 537 -3.06 20.80 15.10
N SER A 538 -2.23 20.93 14.04
CA SER A 538 -0.81 20.54 14.12
C SER A 538 0.04 21.44 15.03
N ASP A 539 -0.50 22.60 15.40
CA ASP A 539 0.02 23.52 16.42
C ASP A 539 -0.24 23.00 17.86
N LEU A 540 -1.19 22.09 18.04
CA LEU A 540 -1.55 21.43 19.30
C LEU A 540 -1.10 19.96 19.36
N LEU A 541 -1.17 19.24 18.25
CA LEU A 541 -0.95 17.79 18.14
C LEU A 541 0.14 17.48 17.12
N PHE A 542 0.91 16.40 17.32
CA PHE A 542 1.80 15.94 16.26
C PHE A 542 0.99 15.35 15.09
N SER A 543 1.38 15.69 13.85
CA SER A 543 0.85 15.10 12.62
C SER A 543 1.99 14.62 11.73
N HIS A 544 1.95 13.35 11.35
CA HIS A 544 2.93 12.77 10.43
C HIS A 544 2.79 13.36 9.02
N ARG A 545 1.56 13.63 8.58
CA ARG A 545 1.21 14.17 7.27
C ARG A 545 1.73 15.59 7.11
N VAL A 546 1.49 16.47 8.08
CA VAL A 546 1.96 17.87 8.05
C VAL A 546 3.48 17.92 8.01
N THR A 547 4.14 17.18 8.89
CA THR A 547 5.60 17.24 9.03
C THR A 547 6.34 16.22 8.15
N ARG A 548 5.64 15.51 7.26
CA ARG A 548 6.21 14.49 6.36
C ARG A 548 7.08 13.47 7.10
N GLY A 549 6.70 13.15 8.33
CA GLY A 549 7.36 12.19 9.22
C GLY A 549 8.43 12.75 10.16
N LYS A 550 8.75 14.05 10.10
CA LYS A 550 9.65 14.71 11.06
C LYS A 550 8.84 15.21 12.27
N ARG A 551 8.59 14.33 13.24
CA ARG A 551 7.71 14.66 14.37
C ARG A 551 8.00 13.78 15.60
N GLY A 552 7.64 14.31 16.78
CA GLY A 552 7.44 13.52 17.99
C GLY A 552 6.15 12.68 17.95
N SER A 553 5.79 11.95 18.99
CA SER A 553 4.53 11.18 19.01
C SER A 553 3.56 11.68 20.06
N ASN A 554 2.28 11.79 19.68
CA ASN A 554 1.21 11.77 20.66
C ASN A 554 1.03 10.33 21.15
N ALA A 555 0.27 10.18 22.23
CA ALA A 555 -0.21 8.92 22.74
C ALA A 555 -1.63 9.05 23.32
N GLY A 556 -2.40 7.98 23.20
CA GLY A 556 -3.62 7.76 23.96
C GLY A 556 -3.31 6.95 25.21
N PHE A 557 -4.02 7.26 26.31
CA PHE A 557 -3.91 6.58 27.59
C PHE A 557 -5.28 6.17 28.11
N LEU A 558 -5.37 4.97 28.67
CA LEU A 558 -6.57 4.45 29.31
C LEU A 558 -6.20 3.59 30.52
N MET A 559 -6.85 3.81 31.65
CA MET A 559 -6.58 3.10 32.90
C MET A 559 -7.85 2.97 33.74
N LEU A 560 -8.03 1.81 34.37
CA LEU A 560 -8.98 1.61 35.45
C LEU A 560 -8.40 2.13 36.77
N ARG A 561 -9.17 2.92 37.52
CA ARG A 561 -8.85 3.33 38.89
C ARG A 561 -9.32 2.26 39.87
N GLU A 562 -8.59 2.10 40.98
CA GLU A 562 -9.08 1.31 42.11
C GLU A 562 -10.45 1.82 42.57
N GLN A 563 -11.39 0.91 42.79
CA GLN A 563 -12.62 1.23 43.49
C GLN A 563 -12.25 1.42 44.96
N ASN A 564 -12.43 2.62 45.51
CA ASN A 564 -12.41 2.78 46.96
C ASN A 564 -13.56 1.95 47.51
N ALA A 565 -13.23 0.85 48.21
CA ALA A 565 -14.18 -0.03 48.88
C ALA A 565 -14.97 0.69 49.98
#